data_AF-A0A497FTA3-F1
#
_entry.id   AF-A0A497FTA3-F1
#
_cell.length_a   1.000
_cell.length_b   1.000
_cell.length_c   1.000
_cell.angle_alpha   90.00
_cell.angle_beta   90.00
_cell.angle_gamma   90.00
#
_symmetry.space_group_name_H-M   'P 1'
#
loop_
_entity.id
_entity.type
_entity.pdbx_description
1 polymer ?
#
loop_
_entity_poly.entity_id
_entity_poly.type
_entity_poly.pdbx_seq_one_letter_code
_entity_poly.pdbx_strand_id
1 'polypeptide(L)'
;MKRKGQFLLLAAIILAISLLISLSFYRKPTPSIIVYRGYVQAAELVALARVWVKSDFCPVCIAKTSQELIQLNQSYRLNIPRTTNTTLRDRVLNLYDGYCNYTVVFYTKKKYVRVVVYYKYQYISNYFKKVKGEEILYYNYTLRYFHVYEGPWGTVVKYPVLRDQNQLADIRYLGSGLWAVGVPSNSTPYVLLDEFEIKVKVGGS
;
A
#
# COMPACT_ATOMS: atom_id res chain seq x y z
N MET A 1 -12.59 32.51 -76.83
CA MET A 1 -12.06 31.29 -76.17
C MET A 1 -11.57 31.55 -74.73
N LYS A 2 -12.41 32.13 -73.82
CA LYS A 2 -11.98 32.51 -72.45
C LYS A 2 -12.92 32.10 -71.29
N ARG A 3 -14.16 31.66 -71.56
CA ARG A 3 -15.16 31.34 -70.51
C ARG A 3 -14.92 29.98 -69.82
N LYS A 4 -14.54 28.93 -70.57
CA LYS A 4 -14.38 27.57 -70.01
C LYS A 4 -13.21 27.46 -69.01
N GLY A 5 -12.12 28.18 -69.23
CA GLY A 5 -10.98 28.23 -68.30
C GLY A 5 -11.29 28.94 -66.97
N GLN A 6 -12.17 29.95 -67.00
CA GLN A 6 -12.62 30.66 -65.80
C GLN A 6 -13.51 29.78 -64.91
N PHE A 7 -14.38 28.95 -65.49
CA PHE A 7 -15.19 28.00 -64.74
C PHE A 7 -14.36 26.90 -64.07
N LEU A 8 -13.31 26.43 -64.75
CA LEU A 8 -12.43 25.39 -64.21
C LEU A 8 -11.56 25.93 -63.06
N LEU A 9 -11.08 27.17 -63.17
CA LEU A 9 -10.37 27.85 -62.09
C LEU A 9 -11.27 28.03 -60.86
N LEU A 10 -12.53 28.45 -61.07
CA LEU A 10 -13.49 28.64 -59.98
C LEU A 10 -13.79 27.31 -59.26
N ALA A 11 -14.00 26.22 -60.02
CA ALA A 11 -14.21 24.89 -59.46
C ALA A 11 -13.00 24.41 -58.64
N ALA A 12 -11.78 24.65 -59.12
CA ALA A 12 -10.56 24.30 -58.39
C ALA A 12 -10.41 25.09 -57.09
N ILE A 13 -10.77 26.38 -57.09
CA ILE A 13 -10.76 27.22 -55.89
C ILE A 13 -11.78 26.74 -54.87
N ILE A 14 -13.01 26.43 -55.30
CA ILE A 14 -14.07 25.90 -54.43
C ILE A 14 -13.65 24.56 -53.82
N LEU A 15 -13.04 23.67 -54.61
CA LEU A 15 -12.53 22.39 -54.14
C LEU A 15 -11.40 22.57 -53.11
N ALA A 16 -10.46 23.47 -53.37
CA ALA A 16 -9.37 23.77 -52.45
C ALA A 16 -9.89 24.33 -51.11
N ILE A 17 -10.86 25.25 -51.15
CA ILE A 17 -11.50 25.79 -49.94
C ILE A 17 -12.22 24.67 -49.17
N SER A 18 -12.95 23.80 -49.87
CA SER A 18 -13.69 22.70 -49.27
C SER A 18 -12.77 21.69 -48.57
N LEU A 19 -11.63 21.38 -49.19
CA LEU A 19 -10.59 20.52 -48.62
C LEU A 19 -9.93 21.14 -47.38
N LEU A 20 -9.62 22.45 -47.43
CA LEU A 20 -9.05 23.17 -46.29
C LEU A 20 -10.03 23.22 -45.10
N ILE A 21 -11.32 23.42 -45.37
CA ILE A 21 -12.36 23.41 -44.34
C ILE A 21 -12.47 22.02 -43.72
N SER A 22 -12.55 20.96 -44.53
CA SER A 22 -12.60 19.57 -44.06
C SER A 22 -11.38 19.22 -43.19
N LEU A 23 -10.18 19.62 -43.63
CA LEU A 23 -8.95 19.42 -42.88
C LEU A 23 -8.95 20.18 -41.54
N SER A 24 -9.55 21.37 -41.48
CA SER A 24 -9.65 22.16 -40.25
C SER A 24 -10.59 21.53 -39.21
N PHE A 25 -11.69 20.89 -39.67
CA PHE A 25 -12.56 20.11 -38.80
C PHE A 25 -11.89 18.83 -38.31
N TYR A 26 -11.10 18.16 -39.15
CA TYR A 26 -10.36 16.94 -38.77
C TYR A 26 -9.18 17.24 -37.85
N ARG A 27 -8.58 18.43 -37.95
CA ARG A 27 -7.43 18.85 -37.14
C ARG A 27 -7.77 19.27 -35.72
N LYS A 28 -9.04 19.35 -35.30
CA LYS A 28 -9.35 19.59 -33.89
C LYS A 28 -8.95 18.33 -33.10
N PRO A 29 -7.85 18.35 -32.31
CA PRO A 29 -7.62 17.25 -31.40
C PRO A 29 -8.73 17.35 -30.36
N THR A 30 -9.69 16.44 -30.40
CA THR A 30 -10.58 16.26 -29.26
C THR A 30 -9.65 15.90 -28.09
N PRO A 31 -9.59 16.70 -27.01
CA PRO A 31 -8.81 16.30 -25.86
C PRO A 31 -9.42 15.00 -25.33
N SER A 32 -8.74 13.88 -25.57
CA SER A 32 -9.10 12.62 -24.93
C SER A 32 -8.67 12.75 -23.47
N ILE A 33 -9.64 13.03 -22.61
CA ILE A 33 -9.41 13.01 -21.17
C ILE A 33 -9.18 11.55 -20.80
N ILE A 34 -7.91 11.16 -20.65
CA ILE A 34 -7.54 9.85 -20.12
C ILE A 34 -7.65 9.94 -18.59
N VAL A 35 -8.77 9.47 -18.05
CA VAL A 35 -8.92 9.31 -16.60
C VAL A 35 -8.05 8.14 -16.14
N TYR A 36 -6.85 8.43 -15.62
CA TYR A 36 -5.97 7.40 -15.08
C TYR A 36 -6.45 6.96 -13.69
N ARG A 37 -7.09 5.78 -13.62
CA ARG A 37 -7.60 5.19 -12.35
C ARG A 37 -6.63 4.22 -11.68
N GLY A 38 -5.46 3.98 -12.28
CA GLY A 38 -4.52 2.93 -11.86
C GLY A 38 -4.04 3.08 -10.42
N TYR A 39 -3.86 4.32 -9.94
CA TYR A 39 -3.42 4.55 -8.55
C TYR A 39 -4.47 4.18 -7.52
N VAL A 40 -5.74 4.55 -7.74
CA VAL A 40 -6.81 4.21 -6.80
C VAL A 40 -7.01 2.69 -6.77
N GLN A 41 -7.05 2.05 -7.93
CA GLN A 41 -7.20 0.59 -8.03
C GLN A 41 -6.07 -0.18 -7.35
N ALA A 42 -4.82 0.28 -7.51
CA ALA A 42 -3.69 -0.32 -6.82
C ALA A 42 -3.70 -0.02 -5.32
N ALA A 43 -4.21 1.14 -4.88
CA ALA A 43 -4.35 1.45 -3.46
C ALA A 43 -5.38 0.55 -2.75
N GLU A 44 -6.46 0.16 -3.43
CA GLU A 44 -7.41 -0.85 -2.91
C GLU A 44 -6.73 -2.20 -2.66
N LEU A 45 -5.83 -2.62 -3.55
CA LEU A 45 -5.04 -3.85 -3.34
C LEU A 45 -4.04 -3.70 -2.17
N VAL A 46 -3.51 -2.51 -1.93
CA VAL A 46 -2.68 -2.23 -0.74
C VAL A 46 -3.52 -2.37 0.53
N ALA A 47 -4.75 -1.84 0.53
CA ALA A 47 -5.66 -1.99 1.67
C ALA A 47 -6.00 -3.47 1.92
N LEU A 48 -6.31 -4.23 0.86
CA LEU A 48 -6.54 -5.67 0.95
C LEU A 48 -5.34 -6.42 1.55
N ALA A 49 -4.11 -6.13 1.08
CA ALA A 49 -2.91 -6.74 1.63
C ALA A 49 -2.72 -6.43 3.12
N ARG A 50 -3.01 -5.20 3.58
CA ARG A 50 -2.95 -4.86 5.02
C ARG A 50 -3.91 -5.72 5.84
N VAL A 51 -5.12 -5.97 5.34
CA VAL A 51 -6.09 -6.86 6.00
C VAL A 51 -5.56 -8.29 6.09
N TRP A 52 -4.88 -8.78 5.04
CA TRP A 52 -4.24 -10.10 5.07
C TRP A 52 -3.10 -10.17 6.07
N VAL A 53 -2.25 -9.14 6.14
CA VAL A 53 -1.17 -9.06 7.13
C VAL A 53 -1.73 -9.00 8.55
N LYS A 54 -2.76 -8.18 8.78
CA LYS A 54 -3.47 -8.08 10.07
C LYS A 54 -4.01 -9.43 10.54
N SER A 55 -4.52 -10.25 9.62
CA SER A 55 -5.03 -11.59 9.90
C SER A 55 -3.96 -12.68 9.95
N ASP A 56 -2.67 -12.30 9.98
CA ASP A 56 -1.51 -13.21 9.96
C ASP A 56 -1.61 -14.25 8.84
N PHE A 57 -2.08 -13.82 7.66
CA PHE A 57 -2.33 -14.65 6.48
C PHE A 57 -3.27 -15.85 6.72
N CYS A 58 -4.30 -15.69 7.57
CA CYS A 58 -5.35 -16.68 7.73
C CYS A 58 -6.00 -17.03 6.37
N PRO A 59 -5.96 -18.31 5.93
CA PRO A 59 -6.46 -18.70 4.60
C PRO A 59 -7.94 -18.36 4.38
N VAL A 60 -8.78 -18.57 5.41
CA VAL A 60 -10.21 -18.25 5.37
C VAL A 60 -10.43 -16.74 5.26
N CYS A 61 -9.66 -15.93 5.99
CA CYS A 61 -9.74 -14.47 5.91
C CYS A 61 -9.32 -13.97 4.52
N ILE A 62 -8.27 -14.54 3.93
CA ILE A 62 -7.82 -14.19 2.57
C ILE A 62 -8.92 -14.52 1.56
N ALA A 63 -9.49 -15.73 1.62
CA ALA A 63 -10.56 -16.14 0.70
C ALA A 63 -11.79 -15.23 0.81
N LYS A 64 -12.26 -14.99 2.04
CA LYS A 64 -13.42 -14.13 2.31
C LYS A 64 -13.21 -12.70 1.81
N THR A 65 -12.10 -12.07 2.20
CA THR A 65 -11.82 -10.66 1.83
C THR A 65 -11.52 -10.50 0.34
N SER A 66 -10.91 -11.51 -0.31
CA SER A 66 -10.75 -11.52 -1.77
C SER A 66 -12.11 -11.57 -2.48
N GLN A 67 -13.03 -12.39 -1.99
CA GLN A 67 -14.38 -12.49 -2.53
C GLN A 67 -15.18 -11.19 -2.32
N GLU A 68 -15.08 -10.59 -1.13
CA GLU A 68 -15.68 -9.28 -0.84
C GLU A 68 -15.14 -8.21 -1.80
N LEU A 69 -13.82 -8.16 -2.06
CA LEU A 69 -13.27 -7.21 -3.03
C LEU A 69 -13.82 -7.45 -4.44
N ILE A 70 -13.99 -8.71 -4.87
CA ILE A 70 -14.57 -9.04 -6.18
C ILE A 70 -16.01 -8.51 -6.27
N GLN A 71 -16.82 -8.73 -5.23
CA GLN A 71 -18.19 -8.23 -5.15
C GLN A 71 -18.24 -6.70 -5.18
N LEU A 72 -17.42 -6.03 -4.38
CA LEU A 72 -17.32 -4.57 -4.35
C LEU A 72 -16.85 -4.00 -5.69
N ASN A 73 -15.88 -4.64 -6.34
CA ASN A 73 -15.37 -4.22 -7.65
C ASN A 73 -16.47 -4.27 -8.72
N GLN A 74 -17.35 -5.28 -8.67
CA GLN A 74 -18.51 -5.40 -9.56
C GLN A 74 -19.59 -4.36 -9.23
N SER A 75 -19.99 -4.26 -7.96
CA SER A 75 -21.07 -3.37 -7.50
C SER A 75 -20.74 -1.90 -7.76
N TYR A 76 -19.53 -1.47 -7.43
CA TYR A 76 -19.10 -0.08 -7.57
C TYR A 76 -18.37 0.22 -8.89
N ARG A 77 -18.23 -0.77 -9.78
CA ARG A 77 -17.54 -0.64 -11.07
C ARG A 77 -16.14 -0.01 -10.92
N LEU A 78 -15.40 -0.46 -9.90
CA LEU A 78 -14.05 0.05 -9.59
C LEU A 78 -13.04 -0.27 -10.70
N ASN A 79 -13.37 -1.24 -11.56
CA ASN A 79 -12.56 -1.71 -12.68
C ASN A 79 -11.16 -2.16 -12.24
N ILE A 80 -11.02 -2.67 -11.00
CA ILE A 80 -9.77 -3.25 -10.51
C ILE A 80 -9.46 -4.47 -11.41
N PRO A 81 -8.25 -4.55 -11.99
CA PRO A 81 -7.91 -5.66 -12.87
C PRO A 81 -7.93 -6.98 -12.09
N ARG A 82 -8.29 -8.07 -12.77
CA ARG A 82 -8.14 -9.41 -12.18
C ARG A 82 -6.67 -9.66 -11.87
N THR A 83 -6.39 -10.04 -10.62
CA THR A 83 -5.04 -10.33 -10.16
C THR A 83 -4.91 -11.75 -9.65
N THR A 84 -3.69 -12.30 -9.76
CA THR A 84 -3.24 -13.43 -8.95
C THR A 84 -2.34 -12.91 -7.83
N ASN A 85 -2.13 -13.69 -6.78
CA ASN A 85 -1.37 -13.24 -5.63
C ASN A 85 -0.29 -14.24 -5.19
N THR A 86 0.66 -13.76 -4.41
CA THR A 86 1.61 -14.57 -3.64
C THR A 86 1.78 -13.92 -2.28
N THR A 87 1.72 -14.72 -1.22
CA THR A 87 1.98 -14.30 0.15
C THR A 87 3.21 -15.02 0.68
N LEU A 88 4.10 -14.29 1.34
CA LEU A 88 5.29 -14.83 1.98
C LEU A 88 5.40 -14.23 3.37
N ARG A 89 5.55 -15.09 4.38
CA ARG A 89 5.77 -14.71 5.76
C ARG A 89 7.04 -15.39 6.25
N ASP A 90 7.97 -14.57 6.71
CA ASP A 90 9.20 -15.01 7.37
C ASP A 90 9.33 -14.32 8.72
N ARG A 91 9.62 -15.06 9.78
CA ARG A 91 9.72 -14.52 11.14
C ARG A 91 10.62 -15.36 12.04
N VAL A 92 11.39 -14.67 12.86
CA VAL A 92 12.16 -15.23 13.98
C VAL A 92 11.93 -14.33 15.17
N LEU A 93 11.35 -14.84 16.25
CA LEU A 93 10.94 -14.04 17.40
C LEU A 93 11.53 -14.64 18.68
N ASN A 94 12.60 -14.04 19.20
CA ASN A 94 13.24 -14.42 20.45
C ASN A 94 13.06 -13.34 21.51
N LEU A 95 13.45 -13.63 22.75
CA LEU A 95 13.41 -12.65 23.83
C LEU A 95 14.34 -11.46 23.56
N TYR A 96 15.55 -11.70 23.03
CA TYR A 96 16.59 -10.67 22.88
C TYR A 96 16.57 -9.99 21.51
N ASP A 97 16.11 -10.67 20.47
CA ASP A 97 16.02 -10.13 19.13
C ASP A 97 14.89 -10.79 18.35
N GLY A 98 14.51 -10.18 17.25
CA GLY A 98 13.57 -10.80 16.35
C GLY A 98 13.22 -9.92 15.17
N TYR A 99 12.63 -10.54 14.16
CA TYR A 99 12.07 -9.86 13.02
C TYR A 99 10.84 -10.59 12.50
N CYS A 100 10.02 -9.85 11.76
CA CYS A 100 8.94 -10.40 10.99
C CYS A 100 8.83 -9.64 9.67
N ASN A 101 8.67 -10.38 8.59
CA ASN A 101 8.53 -9.88 7.23
C ASN A 101 7.31 -10.52 6.59
N TYR A 102 6.29 -9.71 6.35
CA TYR A 102 5.17 -10.07 5.51
C TYR A 102 5.36 -9.45 4.14
N THR A 103 5.25 -10.26 3.09
CA THR A 103 5.25 -9.80 1.70
C THR A 103 3.99 -10.30 1.01
N VAL A 104 3.24 -9.39 0.38
CA VAL A 104 2.11 -9.69 -0.49
C VAL A 104 2.41 -9.12 -1.87
N VAL A 105 2.29 -9.93 -2.91
CA VAL A 105 2.47 -9.48 -4.30
C VAL A 105 1.23 -9.81 -5.11
N PHE A 106 0.67 -8.82 -5.79
CA PHE A 106 -0.40 -8.97 -6.76
C PHE A 106 0.16 -8.84 -8.17
N TYR A 107 -0.23 -9.78 -9.03
CA TYR A 107 0.17 -9.85 -10.42
C TYR A 107 -1.03 -9.67 -11.34
N THR A 108 -0.83 -8.94 -12.43
CA THR A 108 -1.72 -9.00 -13.59
C THR A 108 -1.00 -9.78 -14.70
N LYS A 109 -0.52 -9.12 -15.75
CA LYS A 109 0.46 -9.69 -16.71
C LYS A 109 1.91 -9.57 -16.22
N LYS A 110 2.15 -8.58 -15.36
CA LYS A 110 3.39 -8.32 -14.65
C LYS A 110 3.08 -7.99 -13.20
N LYS A 111 4.10 -7.88 -12.36
CA LYS A 111 3.97 -7.37 -11.00
C LYS A 111 3.21 -6.04 -11.00
N TYR A 112 2.10 -5.99 -10.27
CA TYR A 112 1.20 -4.84 -10.24
C TYR A 112 1.31 -4.08 -8.92
N VAL A 113 1.14 -4.77 -7.80
CA VAL A 113 1.28 -4.19 -6.46
C VAL A 113 2.12 -5.11 -5.59
N ARG A 114 3.05 -4.56 -4.81
CA ARG A 114 3.77 -5.28 -3.76
C ARG A 114 3.69 -4.52 -2.45
N VAL A 115 3.34 -5.25 -1.41
CA VAL A 115 3.25 -4.74 -0.04
C VAL A 115 4.22 -5.52 0.81
N VAL A 116 5.11 -4.80 1.50
CA VAL A 116 5.99 -5.35 2.54
C VAL A 116 5.61 -4.71 3.86
N VAL A 117 5.46 -5.53 4.88
CA VAL A 117 5.34 -5.08 6.27
C VAL A 117 6.47 -5.74 7.04
N TYR A 118 7.40 -4.92 7.53
CA TYR A 118 8.62 -5.40 8.16
C TYR A 118 8.82 -4.73 9.50
N TYR A 119 9.09 -5.54 10.52
CA TYR A 119 9.69 -5.07 11.75
C TYR A 119 10.86 -5.93 12.19
N LYS A 120 11.78 -5.30 12.92
CA LYS A 120 12.81 -5.99 13.71
C LYS A 120 13.01 -5.29 15.04
N TYR A 121 13.27 -6.05 16.09
CA TYR A 121 13.60 -5.52 17.40
C TYR A 121 14.89 -6.13 17.94
N GLN A 122 15.54 -5.38 18.83
CA GLN A 122 16.74 -5.79 19.53
C GLN A 122 16.69 -5.27 20.96
N TYR A 123 16.92 -6.16 21.92
CA TYR A 123 17.05 -5.85 23.33
C TYR A 123 18.29 -4.98 23.57
N ILE A 124 18.14 -3.97 24.40
CA ILE A 124 19.20 -3.02 24.75
C ILE A 124 19.58 -3.17 26.22
N SER A 125 18.59 -3.10 27.10
CA SER A 125 18.80 -3.10 28.55
C SER A 125 17.50 -3.41 29.27
N ASN A 126 17.55 -3.47 30.58
CA ASN A 126 16.38 -3.52 31.45
C ASN A 126 16.35 -2.31 32.38
N TYR A 127 15.17 -2.01 32.92
CA TYR A 127 14.99 -0.99 33.94
C TYR A 127 13.80 -1.34 34.83
N PHE A 128 13.78 -0.83 36.05
CA PHE A 128 12.64 -0.97 36.94
C PHE A 128 11.71 0.23 36.81
N LYS A 129 10.40 -0.04 36.80
CA LYS A 129 9.35 0.99 36.75
C LYS A 129 8.32 0.69 37.82
N LYS A 130 7.94 1.72 38.57
CA LYS A 130 6.82 1.63 39.52
C LYS A 130 5.50 1.79 38.77
N VAL A 131 4.65 0.76 38.82
CA VAL A 131 3.31 0.76 38.24
C VAL A 131 2.34 0.41 39.36
N LYS A 132 1.42 1.32 39.69
CA LYS A 132 0.42 1.14 40.77
C LYS A 132 1.03 0.75 42.14
N GLY A 133 2.25 1.22 42.43
CA GLY A 133 2.94 0.97 43.70
C GLY A 133 3.85 -0.26 43.70
N GLU A 134 3.77 -1.12 42.68
CA GLU A 134 4.66 -2.27 42.51
C GLU A 134 5.82 -1.93 41.58
N GLU A 135 7.02 -2.41 41.93
CA GLU A 135 8.20 -2.28 41.08
C GLU A 135 8.27 -3.45 40.10
N ILE A 136 8.15 -3.16 38.81
CA ILE A 136 8.12 -4.16 37.75
C ILE A 136 9.36 -3.99 36.87
N LEU A 137 10.00 -5.10 36.52
CA LEU A 137 11.10 -5.13 35.57
C LEU A 137 10.58 -4.93 34.15
N TYR A 138 11.20 -4.00 33.41
CA TYR A 138 10.91 -3.72 32.02
C TYR A 138 12.12 -4.06 31.15
N TYR A 139 11.85 -4.66 29.99
CA TYR A 139 12.83 -4.88 28.95
C TYR A 139 12.73 -3.77 27.92
N ASN A 140 13.86 -3.13 27.66
CA ASN A 140 13.99 -2.03 26.71
C ASN A 140 14.51 -2.56 25.38
N TYR A 141 13.77 -2.27 24.31
CA TYR A 141 14.07 -2.68 22.95
C TYR A 141 14.22 -1.47 22.03
N THR A 142 15.10 -1.59 21.05
CA THR A 142 15.06 -0.78 19.83
C THR A 142 14.27 -1.53 18.78
N LEU A 143 13.20 -0.93 18.25
CA LEU A 143 12.31 -1.50 17.24
C LEU A 143 12.40 -0.66 15.96
N ARG A 144 12.70 -1.30 14.82
CA ARG A 144 12.57 -0.70 13.49
C ARG A 144 11.33 -1.27 12.81
N TYR A 145 10.40 -0.41 12.42
CA TYR A 145 9.13 -0.82 11.81
C TYR A 145 8.77 0.07 10.62
N PHE A 146 8.43 -0.56 9.49
CA PHE A 146 8.03 0.16 8.28
C PHE A 146 7.22 -0.72 7.33
N HIS A 147 6.45 -0.05 6.49
CA HIS A 147 5.76 -0.63 5.35
C HIS A 147 6.36 -0.11 4.05
N VAL A 148 6.49 -0.97 3.05
CA VAL A 148 6.87 -0.59 1.68
C VAL A 148 5.73 -0.94 0.74
N TYR A 149 5.28 0.04 -0.04
CA TYR A 149 4.24 -0.11 -1.04
C TYR A 149 4.80 0.23 -2.41
N GLU A 150 4.83 -0.77 -3.27
CA GLU A 150 5.21 -0.62 -4.67
C GLU A 150 3.97 -0.79 -5.54
N GLY A 151 3.80 0.11 -6.50
CA GLY A 151 2.68 0.08 -7.43
C GLY A 151 2.95 0.93 -8.66
N PRO A 152 1.91 1.26 -9.46
CA PRO A 152 2.07 2.12 -10.62
C PRO A 152 2.62 3.52 -10.29
N TRP A 153 2.52 3.95 -9.04
CA TRP A 153 3.08 5.20 -8.51
C TRP A 153 4.57 5.14 -8.14
N GLY A 154 5.24 3.99 -8.30
CA GLY A 154 6.59 3.77 -7.81
C GLY A 154 6.61 3.16 -6.41
N THR A 155 7.56 3.58 -5.57
CA THR A 155 7.77 3.02 -4.22
C THR A 155 7.50 4.06 -3.15
N VAL A 156 6.68 3.71 -2.16
CA VAL A 156 6.39 4.53 -0.99
C VAL A 156 6.77 3.76 0.27
N VAL A 157 7.57 4.39 1.13
CA VAL A 157 7.88 3.87 2.46
C VAL A 157 7.03 4.62 3.48
N LYS A 158 6.34 3.87 4.34
CA LYS A 158 5.55 4.43 5.43
C LYS A 158 6.07 3.91 6.77
N TYR A 159 6.11 4.78 7.76
CA TYR A 159 6.42 4.44 9.15
C TYR A 159 5.13 4.60 9.97
N PRO A 160 4.34 3.52 10.14
CA PRO A 160 3.07 3.61 10.85
C PRO A 160 3.27 3.96 12.32
N VAL A 161 2.30 4.65 12.90
CA VAL A 161 2.29 4.94 14.34
C VAL A 161 1.94 3.68 15.10
N LEU A 162 2.76 3.33 16.11
CA LEU A 162 2.50 2.23 17.03
C LEU A 162 1.70 2.69 18.24
N ARG A 163 0.79 1.83 18.69
CA ARG A 163 -0.07 2.02 19.84
C ARG A 163 -0.01 0.79 20.73
N ASP A 164 -0.04 1.04 22.02
CA ASP A 164 -0.22 0.01 23.03
C ASP A 164 -1.67 0.01 23.51
N GLN A 165 -2.37 -1.10 23.32
CA GLN A 165 -3.75 -1.25 23.80
C GLN A 165 -3.84 -1.38 25.32
N ASN A 166 -2.84 -1.99 25.97
CA ASN A 166 -2.87 -2.27 27.40
C ASN A 166 -2.32 -1.09 28.24
N GLN A 167 -1.71 -0.11 27.58
CA GLN A 167 -1.10 1.09 28.19
C GLN A 167 -0.05 0.74 29.26
N LEU A 168 0.68 -0.37 29.08
CA LEU A 168 1.77 -0.78 29.95
C LEU A 168 3.13 -0.50 29.32
N ALA A 169 3.24 -0.51 28.00
CA ALA A 169 4.50 -0.30 27.30
C ALA A 169 4.88 1.19 27.21
N ASP A 170 6.16 1.47 27.40
CA ASP A 170 6.76 2.77 27.14
C ASP A 170 7.20 2.83 25.68
N ILE A 171 6.51 3.63 24.85
CA ILE A 171 6.79 3.74 23.42
C ILE A 171 7.25 5.16 23.10
N ARG A 172 8.43 5.30 22.49
CA ARG A 172 8.94 6.58 22.01
C ARG A 172 9.41 6.49 20.57
N TYR A 173 8.86 7.34 19.69
CA TYR A 173 9.34 7.44 18.32
C TYR A 173 10.69 8.18 18.27
N LEU A 174 11.67 7.57 17.60
CA LEU A 174 13.02 8.12 17.44
C LEU A 174 13.27 8.69 16.04
N GLY A 175 12.32 8.52 15.11
CA GLY A 175 12.45 8.96 13.71
C GLY A 175 12.78 7.82 12.75
N SER A 176 12.44 8.00 11.46
CA SER A 176 12.76 7.07 10.37
C SER A 176 12.35 5.60 10.62
N GLY A 177 11.21 5.40 11.28
CA GLY A 177 10.70 4.08 11.64
C GLY A 177 11.39 3.41 12.82
N LEU A 178 12.26 4.12 13.55
CA LEU A 178 12.87 3.63 14.78
C LEU A 178 12.04 4.04 16.00
N TRP A 179 11.93 3.13 16.94
CA TRP A 179 11.18 3.26 18.19
C TRP A 179 12.01 2.72 19.34
N ALA A 180 11.97 3.39 20.48
CA ALA A 180 12.33 2.80 21.77
C ALA A 180 11.06 2.21 22.38
N VAL A 181 11.12 0.96 22.81
CA VAL A 181 9.98 0.21 23.32
C VAL A 181 10.38 -0.49 24.62
N GLY A 182 9.87 -0.01 25.74
CA GLY A 182 9.96 -0.67 27.04
C GLY A 182 8.73 -1.52 27.30
N VAL A 183 8.87 -2.82 27.54
CA VAL A 183 7.76 -3.73 27.83
C VAL A 183 7.95 -4.43 29.17
N PRO A 184 6.87 -4.70 29.95
CA PRO A 184 6.96 -5.46 31.18
C PRO A 184 7.52 -6.87 30.94
N SER A 185 8.45 -7.33 31.78
CA SER A 185 9.08 -8.65 31.66
C SER A 185 8.11 -9.81 31.85
N ASN A 186 6.99 -9.59 32.55
CA ASN A 186 5.92 -10.57 32.77
C ASN A 186 4.91 -10.66 31.60
N SER A 187 5.08 -9.82 30.58
CA SER A 187 4.15 -9.68 29.45
C SER A 187 4.83 -9.93 28.09
N THR A 188 5.95 -10.65 28.09
CA THR A 188 6.65 -11.07 26.86
C THR A 188 6.09 -12.39 26.31
N PRO A 189 5.74 -12.49 25.01
CA PRO A 189 5.83 -11.44 24.00
C PRO A 189 4.75 -10.37 24.16
N TYR A 190 5.17 -9.11 24.00
CA TYR A 190 4.26 -7.98 24.06
C TYR A 190 3.74 -7.63 22.66
N VAL A 191 2.45 -7.32 22.54
CA VAL A 191 1.82 -7.01 21.25
C VAL A 191 1.49 -5.53 21.18
N LEU A 192 2.11 -4.85 20.21
CA LEU A 192 1.76 -3.51 19.79
C LEU A 192 0.87 -3.58 18.55
N LEU A 193 0.01 -2.58 18.37
CA LEU A 193 -0.78 -2.41 17.15
C LEU A 193 -0.33 -1.18 16.40
N ASP A 194 -0.30 -1.26 15.07
CA ASP A 194 -0.18 -0.07 14.25
C ASP A 194 -1.54 0.60 14.00
N GLU A 195 -1.54 1.74 13.31
CA GLU A 195 -2.75 2.46 12.89
C GLU A 195 -3.67 1.68 11.93
N PHE A 196 -3.20 0.57 11.36
CA PHE A 196 -3.97 -0.36 10.52
C PHE A 196 -4.35 -1.65 11.28
N GLU A 197 -4.15 -1.68 12.59
CA GLU A 197 -4.40 -2.80 13.49
C GLU A 197 -3.55 -4.04 13.20
N ILE A 198 -2.41 -3.88 12.52
CA ILE A 198 -1.41 -4.93 12.32
C ILE A 198 -0.64 -5.14 13.62
N LYS A 199 -0.53 -6.40 14.02
CA LYS A 199 0.15 -6.82 15.25
C LYS A 199 1.67 -6.83 15.07
N VAL A 200 2.37 -6.13 15.94
CA VAL A 200 3.84 -6.14 16.07
C VAL A 200 4.20 -6.77 17.40
N LYS A 201 4.86 -7.93 17.36
CA LYS A 201 5.31 -8.65 18.56
C LYS A 201 6.73 -8.22 18.94
N VAL A 202 6.97 -7.98 20.23
CA VAL A 202 8.29 -7.61 20.78
C VAL A 202 8.62 -8.52 21.96
N GLY A 203 9.85 -9.01 22.00
CA GLY A 203 10.38 -9.77 23.15
C GLY A 203 9.97 -11.24 23.22
N GLY A 204 9.63 -11.90 22.11
CA GLY A 204 9.42 -13.36 22.08
C GLY A 204 8.38 -13.84 21.06
N SER A 205 8.19 -15.16 21.00
CA SER A 205 7.21 -15.84 20.13
C SER A 205 5.84 -16.03 20.78
#